data_AF-A0A7C2RQF5-F1
#
_entry.id   AF-A0A7C2RQF5-F1
#
_cell.length_a   1.000
_cell.length_b   1.000
_cell.length_c   1.000
_cell.angle_alpha   90.00
_cell.angle_beta   90.00
_cell.angle_gamma   90.00
#
_symmetry.space_group_name_H-M   'P 1'
#
loop_
_entity.id
_entity.type
_entity.pdbx_description
1 polymer ?
#
loop_
_entity_poly.entity_id
_entity_poly.type
_entity_poly.pdbx_seq_one_letter_code
_entity_poly.pdbx_strand_id
1 'polypeptide(L)'
;MPLLRYQSERAGDSPEGVITSHSVAAAGLAIDRAIREYVRQQYQVLIGERMAEAIKIAVASAWPGSEVLCIQVIGRSLSDPAPCQLEIHSDEIFYVLDPLLRIIIEGIKRAIAEAPLDALTDLYDTGIVLTGGGALLWDLDARLRDEIRLPVTRAECPLEAVVLGAGYLLDQASLLDRFQVGAGVASWEFETEAD
;
A
#
# COMPACT_ATOMS: atom_id res chain seq x y z
N MET A 1 2.63 1.71 -2.20
CA MET A 1 3.73 2.39 -2.91
C MET A 1 3.13 3.60 -3.60
N PRO A 2 3.42 4.84 -3.18
CA PRO A 2 2.86 6.01 -3.84
C PRO A 2 3.64 6.27 -5.14
N LEU A 3 2.93 6.21 -6.26
CA LEU A 3 3.42 6.64 -7.57
C LEU A 3 2.66 7.90 -7.94
N LEU A 4 3.34 9.04 -8.01
CA LEU A 4 2.76 10.27 -8.58
C LEU A 4 2.85 10.14 -10.11
N ARG A 5 1.70 10.17 -10.79
CA ARG A 5 1.62 10.22 -12.25
C ARG A 5 1.21 11.63 -12.68
N TYR A 6 1.85 12.12 -13.73
CA TYR A 6 1.60 13.41 -14.38
C TYR A 6 1.08 13.16 -15.79
N GLN A 7 0.09 13.94 -16.23
CA GLN A 7 -0.39 13.96 -17.62
C GLN A 7 -0.45 15.40 -18.12
N SER A 8 0.52 15.79 -18.94
CA SER A 8 0.51 17.08 -19.67
C SER A 8 -0.05 16.91 -21.08
N GLU A 9 -1.01 17.76 -21.46
CA GLU A 9 -1.55 17.89 -22.83
C GLU A 9 -0.81 18.95 -23.69
N ARG A 10 0.44 19.32 -23.37
CA ARG A 10 1.23 20.21 -24.25
C ARG A 10 1.99 19.44 -25.31
N ALA A 11 1.52 19.55 -26.55
CA ALA A 11 2.20 19.11 -27.76
C ALA A 11 3.61 19.72 -27.86
N GLY A 12 4.66 18.91 -27.71
CA GLY A 12 6.01 19.28 -28.11
C GLY A 12 7.14 18.66 -27.30
N ASP A 13 6.96 18.45 -25.99
CA ASP A 13 7.92 17.79 -25.10
C ASP A 13 7.13 17.11 -23.97
N SER A 14 6.77 15.84 -24.16
CA SER A 14 6.06 15.07 -23.15
C SER A 14 7.07 14.40 -22.21
N PRO A 15 7.14 14.73 -20.90
CA PRO A 15 7.81 13.84 -19.97
C PRO A 15 6.85 12.67 -19.68
N GLU A 16 6.68 11.76 -20.64
CA GLU A 16 5.99 10.50 -20.38
C GLU A 16 6.96 9.59 -19.61
N GLY A 17 6.80 9.56 -18.29
CA GLY A 17 7.68 8.83 -17.41
C GLY A 17 7.35 9.07 -15.94
N VAL A 18 8.07 8.36 -15.07
CA VAL A 18 7.97 8.58 -13.63
C VAL A 18 8.78 9.82 -13.26
N ILE A 19 8.13 10.85 -12.72
CA ILE A 19 8.79 12.10 -12.32
C ILE A 19 9.52 11.91 -10.99
N THR A 20 8.82 11.47 -9.96
CA THR A 20 9.38 11.10 -8.66
C THR A 20 8.83 9.75 -8.21
N SER A 21 9.64 8.98 -7.50
CA SER A 21 9.23 7.69 -6.95
C SER A 21 9.90 7.45 -5.61
N HIS A 22 9.08 7.05 -4.63
CA HIS A 22 9.53 6.69 -3.29
C HIS A 22 8.93 5.35 -2.90
N SER A 23 9.79 4.47 -2.39
CA SER A 23 9.39 3.17 -1.88
C SER A 23 9.66 3.09 -0.39
N VAL A 24 8.62 2.77 0.37
CA VAL A 24 8.69 2.60 1.82
C VAL A 24 8.29 1.19 2.21
N ALA A 25 9.04 0.58 3.13
CA ALA A 25 8.82 -0.78 3.61
C ALA A 25 7.75 -0.84 4.72
N ALA A 26 6.62 -0.15 4.53
CA ALA A 26 5.53 -0.01 5.51
C ALA A 26 4.17 -0.54 5.00
N ALA A 27 4.17 -1.33 3.93
CA ALA A 27 2.96 -1.84 3.28
C ALA A 27 2.33 -3.05 4.02
N GLY A 28 1.40 -3.76 3.35
CA GLY A 28 0.58 -4.84 3.94
C GLY A 28 1.35 -5.84 4.81
N LEU A 29 2.45 -6.40 4.32
CA LEU A 29 3.25 -7.37 5.10
C LEU A 29 3.88 -6.77 6.37
N ALA A 30 4.23 -5.47 6.35
CA ALA A 30 4.71 -4.79 7.54
C ALA A 30 3.58 -4.60 8.56
N ILE A 31 2.38 -4.29 8.08
CA ILE A 31 1.17 -4.18 8.91
C ILE A 31 0.85 -5.54 9.55
N ASP A 32 0.86 -6.64 8.79
CA ASP A 32 0.58 -7.97 9.34
C ASP A 32 1.59 -8.37 10.41
N ARG A 33 2.89 -8.08 10.18
CA ARG A 33 3.93 -8.30 11.20
C ARG A 33 3.69 -7.47 12.45
N ALA A 34 3.28 -6.20 12.31
CA ALA A 34 2.99 -5.33 13.45
C ALA A 34 1.80 -5.84 14.25
N ILE A 35 0.73 -6.30 13.59
CA ILE A 35 -0.43 -6.93 14.24
C ILE A 35 -0.03 -8.19 15.00
N ARG A 36 0.77 -9.08 14.38
CA ARG A 36 1.27 -10.30 15.04
C ARG A 36 2.07 -9.98 16.29
N GLU A 37 2.96 -9.00 16.19
CA GLU A 37 3.80 -8.59 17.31
C GLU A 37 2.99 -7.94 18.43
N TYR A 38 1.99 -7.13 18.08
CA TYR A 38 1.05 -6.56 19.04
C TYR A 38 0.31 -7.66 19.81
N VAL A 39 -0.29 -8.63 19.11
CA VAL A 39 -1.03 -9.73 19.74
C VAL A 39 -0.11 -10.57 20.64
N ARG A 40 1.13 -10.82 20.19
CA ARG A 40 2.13 -11.53 20.99
C ARG A 40 2.48 -10.79 22.27
N GLN A 41 2.66 -9.47 22.21
CA GLN A 41 3.06 -8.67 23.37
C GLN A 41 1.91 -8.45 24.35
N GLN A 42 0.74 -8.03 23.86
CA GLN A 42 -0.41 -7.66 24.71
C GLN A 42 -1.13 -8.88 25.28
N TYR A 43 -1.37 -9.90 24.46
CA TYR A 43 -2.18 -11.05 24.85
C TYR A 43 -1.35 -12.28 25.22
N GLN A 44 -0.03 -12.25 25.00
CA GLN A 44 0.83 -13.44 25.13
C GLN A 44 0.35 -14.60 24.23
N VAL A 45 -0.17 -14.27 23.04
CA VAL A 45 -0.71 -15.22 22.07
C VAL A 45 0.03 -15.13 20.75
N LEU A 46 0.37 -16.28 20.17
CA LEU A 46 0.91 -16.38 18.82
C LEU A 46 -0.21 -16.59 17.81
N ILE A 47 -0.22 -15.77 16.77
CA ILE A 47 -1.09 -15.91 15.60
C ILE A 47 -0.26 -16.04 14.31
N GLY A 48 -0.81 -16.77 13.34
CA GLY A 48 -0.21 -16.93 12.01
C GLY A 48 -0.47 -15.74 11.09
N GLU A 49 0.21 -15.71 9.94
CA GLU A 49 0.09 -14.63 8.94
C GLU A 49 -1.34 -14.49 8.40
N ARG A 50 -2.00 -15.60 8.09
CA ARG A 50 -3.39 -15.59 7.62
C ARG A 50 -4.35 -14.95 8.61
N MET A 51 -4.12 -15.16 9.91
CA MET A 51 -4.95 -14.59 10.95
C MET A 51 -4.67 -13.09 11.13
N ALA A 52 -3.40 -12.68 11.03
CA ALA A 52 -3.03 -11.27 11.04
C ALA A 52 -3.64 -10.51 9.86
N GLU A 53 -3.61 -11.09 8.66
CA GLU A 53 -4.29 -10.55 7.48
C GLU A 53 -5.81 -10.46 7.70
N ALA A 54 -6.42 -11.49 8.30
CA ALA A 54 -7.85 -11.48 8.60
C ALA A 54 -8.22 -10.35 9.57
N ILE A 55 -7.42 -10.13 10.62
CA ILE A 55 -7.58 -8.98 11.54
C ILE A 55 -7.46 -7.67 10.75
N LYS A 56 -6.43 -7.53 9.92
CA LYS A 56 -6.21 -6.33 9.10
C LYS A 56 -7.43 -6.03 8.21
N ILE A 57 -7.96 -7.02 7.50
CA ILE A 57 -9.10 -6.83 6.61
C ILE A 57 -10.38 -6.51 7.40
N ALA A 58 -10.57 -7.12 8.56
CA ALA A 58 -11.83 -7.04 9.29
C ALA A 58 -11.98 -5.80 10.19
N VAL A 59 -10.90 -5.29 10.77
CA VAL A 59 -10.99 -4.24 11.80
C VAL A 59 -10.00 -3.08 11.62
N ALA A 60 -9.07 -3.14 10.65
CA ALA A 60 -8.10 -2.05 10.51
C ALA A 60 -8.69 -0.81 9.85
N SER A 61 -8.64 0.33 10.56
CA SER A 61 -8.94 1.65 10.03
C SER A 61 -7.72 2.56 10.16
N ALA A 62 -7.57 3.48 9.20
CA ALA A 62 -6.54 4.50 9.18
C ALA A 62 -6.96 5.80 9.86
N TRP A 63 -8.21 5.93 10.32
CA TRP A 63 -8.76 7.17 10.85
C TRP A 63 -9.06 7.09 12.35
N PRO A 64 -8.68 8.12 13.13
CA PRO A 64 -9.00 8.15 14.55
C PRO A 64 -10.51 8.39 14.75
N GLY A 65 -11.14 7.59 15.61
CA GLY A 65 -12.56 7.73 15.92
C GLY A 65 -13.51 7.11 14.91
N SER A 66 -13.00 6.25 14.03
CA SER A 66 -13.84 5.33 13.25
C SER A 66 -14.69 4.44 14.17
N GLU A 67 -15.74 3.84 13.61
CA GLU A 67 -16.57 2.88 14.34
C GLU A 67 -15.70 1.76 14.96
N VAL A 68 -15.94 1.49 16.24
CA VAL A 68 -15.22 0.43 16.95
C VAL A 68 -15.81 -0.90 16.53
N LEU A 69 -15.01 -1.69 15.83
CA LEU A 69 -15.36 -3.02 15.34
C LEU A 69 -14.51 -4.05 16.06
N CYS A 70 -14.97 -5.29 16.12
CA CYS A 70 -14.23 -6.38 16.73
C CYS A 70 -14.21 -7.63 15.85
N ILE A 71 -13.20 -8.47 16.08
CA ILE A 71 -13.06 -9.78 15.46
C ILE A 71 -12.62 -10.82 16.50
N GLN A 72 -13.20 -12.01 16.44
CA GLN A 72 -12.74 -13.15 17.21
C GLN A 72 -11.58 -13.85 16.50
N VAL A 73 -10.52 -14.09 17.25
CA VAL A 73 -9.24 -14.60 16.77
C VAL A 73 -8.87 -15.85 17.54
N ILE A 74 -8.37 -16.85 16.82
CA ILE A 74 -7.84 -18.08 17.42
C ILE A 74 -6.32 -18.05 17.30
N GLY A 75 -5.63 -18.27 18.42
CA GLY A 75 -4.18 -18.35 18.47
C GLY A 75 -3.70 -19.39 19.47
N ARG A 76 -2.39 -19.47 19.65
CA ARG A 76 -1.73 -20.35 20.62
C ARG A 76 -1.17 -19.52 21.77
N SER A 77 -1.55 -19.86 23.01
CA SER A 77 -0.98 -19.19 24.19
C SER A 77 0.52 -19.48 24.31
N LEU A 78 1.29 -18.51 24.79
CA LEU A 78 2.71 -18.67 25.11
C LEU A 78 2.91 -19.43 26.43
N SER A 79 1.94 -19.36 27.33
CA SER A 79 2.00 -20.02 28.64
C SER A 79 1.39 -21.43 28.63
N ASP A 80 0.41 -21.67 27.75
CA ASP A 80 -0.29 -22.96 27.62
C ASP A 80 -0.24 -23.44 26.16
N PRO A 81 0.12 -24.72 25.88
CA PRO A 81 0.06 -25.27 24.53
C PRO A 81 -1.34 -25.32 23.90
N ALA A 82 -2.42 -25.11 24.66
CA ALA A 82 -3.78 -25.11 24.16
C ALA A 82 -4.10 -23.90 23.23
N PRO A 83 -4.97 -24.10 22.23
CA PRO A 83 -5.57 -22.99 21.49
C PRO A 83 -6.37 -22.08 22.42
N CYS A 84 -6.29 -20.77 22.17
CA CYS A 84 -7.04 -19.75 22.90
C CYS A 84 -7.81 -18.87 21.91
N GLN A 85 -8.96 -18.38 22.39
CA GLN A 85 -9.77 -17.39 21.68
C GLN A 85 -9.61 -16.03 22.35
N LEU A 86 -9.50 -15.00 21.53
CA LEU A 86 -9.40 -13.61 21.97
C LEU A 86 -10.23 -12.74 21.03
N GLU A 87 -10.70 -11.61 21.55
CA GLU A 87 -11.39 -10.58 20.78
C GLU A 87 -10.42 -9.42 20.59
N ILE A 88 -10.29 -8.92 19.35
CA ILE A 88 -9.47 -7.76 19.01
C ILE A 88 -10.37 -6.65 18.52
N HIS A 89 -10.14 -5.44 19.01
CA HIS A 89 -10.87 -4.25 18.62
C HIS A 89 -10.10 -3.37 17.62
N SER A 90 -10.83 -2.59 16.81
CA SER A 90 -10.25 -1.73 15.78
C SER A 90 -9.40 -0.58 16.32
N ASP A 91 -9.70 -0.09 17.53
CA ASP A 91 -8.96 0.98 18.21
C ASP A 91 -7.55 0.53 18.65
N GLU A 92 -7.43 -0.70 19.15
CA GLU A 92 -6.15 -1.35 19.41
C GLU A 92 -5.29 -1.41 18.13
N ILE A 93 -5.90 -1.87 17.04
CA ILE A 93 -5.22 -2.00 15.74
C ILE A 93 -4.85 -0.63 15.17
N PHE A 94 -5.70 0.39 15.33
CA PHE A 94 -5.37 1.75 14.91
C PHE A 94 -4.03 2.23 15.48
N TYR A 95 -3.78 2.03 16.79
CA TYR A 95 -2.51 2.43 17.41
C TYR A 95 -1.30 1.64 16.89
N VAL A 96 -1.50 0.38 16.49
CA VAL A 96 -0.45 -0.45 15.86
C VAL A 96 -0.11 0.07 14.46
N LEU A 97 -1.12 0.54 13.73
CA LEU A 97 -0.98 0.99 12.34
C LEU A 97 -0.48 2.42 12.21
N ASP A 98 -0.85 3.34 13.11
CA ASP A 98 -0.52 4.77 13.00
C ASP A 98 0.97 5.04 12.71
N PRO A 99 1.95 4.40 13.38
CA PRO A 99 3.37 4.60 13.05
C PRO A 99 3.72 4.20 11.61
N LEU A 100 3.15 3.12 11.09
CA LEU A 100 3.37 2.65 9.72
C LEU A 100 2.71 3.58 8.70
N LEU A 101 1.49 4.04 9.00
CA LEU A 101 0.77 4.99 8.16
C LEU A 101 1.51 6.33 8.07
N ARG A 102 2.10 6.81 9.17
CA ARG A 102 2.96 8.00 9.16
C ARG A 102 4.15 7.85 8.22
N ILE A 103 4.79 6.67 8.18
CA ILE A 103 5.89 6.42 7.22
C ILE A 103 5.39 6.55 5.78
N ILE A 104 4.19 6.04 5.48
CA ILE A 104 3.59 6.17 4.14
C ILE A 104 3.29 7.64 3.82
N ILE A 105 2.67 8.37 4.75
CA ILE A 105 2.33 9.79 4.61
C ILE A 105 3.58 10.63 4.34
N GLU A 106 4.65 10.43 5.13
CA GLU A 106 5.89 11.17 4.95
C GLU A 106 6.59 10.81 3.63
N GLY A 107 6.51 9.55 3.19
CA GLY A 107 6.96 9.14 1.86
C GLY A 107 6.22 9.87 0.74
N ILE A 108 4.90 10.07 0.89
CA ILE A 108 4.10 10.83 -0.07
C ILE A 108 4.48 12.31 -0.05
N LYS A 109 4.55 12.94 1.13
CA LYS A 109 4.94 14.35 1.27
C LYS A 109 6.30 14.62 0.66
N ARG A 110 7.25 13.69 0.82
CA ARG A 110 8.57 13.77 0.20
C ARG A 110 8.50 13.70 -1.32
N ALA A 111 7.72 12.78 -1.87
CA ALA A 111 7.53 12.67 -3.32
C ALA A 111 6.96 13.96 -3.94
N ILE A 112 6.05 14.62 -3.21
CA ILE A 112 5.48 15.93 -3.59
C ILE A 112 6.54 17.03 -3.49
N ALA A 113 7.29 17.08 -2.39
CA ALA A 113 8.31 18.12 -2.18
C ALA A 113 9.45 18.10 -3.21
N GLU A 114 9.77 16.93 -3.76
CA GLU A 114 10.80 16.76 -4.79
C GLU A 114 10.26 16.97 -6.23
N ALA A 115 8.95 17.07 -6.41
CA ALA A 115 8.35 17.25 -7.73
C ALA A 115 8.63 18.66 -8.29
N PRO A 116 8.88 18.79 -9.60
CA PRO A 116 9.04 20.08 -10.25
C PRO A 116 7.70 20.85 -10.28
N LEU A 117 7.77 22.18 -10.41
CA LEU A 117 6.61 23.08 -10.25
C LEU A 117 5.49 22.84 -11.27
N ASP A 118 5.85 22.46 -12.50
CA ASP A 118 4.91 22.07 -13.55
C ASP A 118 4.10 20.84 -13.12
N ALA A 119 4.75 19.81 -12.59
CA ALA A 119 4.09 18.61 -12.08
C ALA A 119 3.20 18.86 -10.86
N LEU A 120 3.59 19.81 -10.00
CA LEU A 120 2.80 20.16 -8.83
C LEU A 120 1.47 20.81 -9.21
N THR A 121 1.44 21.64 -10.25
CA THR A 121 0.20 22.32 -10.68
C THR A 121 -0.87 21.30 -11.05
N ASP A 122 -0.51 20.32 -11.89
CA ASP A 122 -1.42 19.25 -12.28
C ASP A 122 -1.82 18.39 -11.08
N LEU A 123 -0.89 18.10 -10.16
CA LEU A 123 -1.19 17.35 -8.94
C LEU A 123 -2.21 18.06 -8.04
N TYR A 124 -2.19 19.39 -7.96
CA TYR A 124 -3.20 20.16 -7.21
C TYR A 124 -4.59 20.05 -7.84
N ASP A 125 -4.67 19.94 -9.17
CA ASP A 125 -5.93 19.82 -9.90
C ASP A 125 -6.49 18.39 -9.89
N THR A 126 -5.65 17.38 -10.12
CA THR A 126 -6.08 15.97 -10.23
C THR A 126 -6.05 15.22 -8.91
N GLY A 127 -5.19 15.61 -7.98
CA GLY A 127 -4.96 14.93 -6.71
C GLY A 127 -4.23 13.59 -6.84
N ILE A 128 -4.35 12.78 -5.78
CA ILE A 128 -3.66 11.49 -5.61
C ILE A 128 -4.65 10.35 -5.88
N VAL A 129 -4.21 9.36 -6.66
CA VAL A 129 -4.98 8.12 -6.89
C VAL A 129 -4.34 6.96 -6.12
N LEU A 130 -5.11 6.32 -5.25
CA LEU A 130 -4.70 5.14 -4.50
C LEU A 130 -4.97 3.86 -5.29
N THR A 131 -3.99 2.96 -5.25
CA THR A 131 -4.06 1.67 -5.93
C THR A 131 -3.34 0.57 -5.13
N GLY A 132 -3.52 -0.69 -5.53
CA GLY A 132 -3.08 -1.89 -4.83
C GLY A 132 -4.00 -2.26 -3.66
N GLY A 133 -3.79 -3.44 -3.06
CA GLY A 133 -4.61 -3.92 -1.94
C GLY A 133 -4.57 -3.04 -0.69
N GLY A 134 -3.45 -2.31 -0.47
CA GLY A 134 -3.36 -1.34 0.63
C GLY A 134 -4.34 -0.17 0.49
N ALA A 135 -4.81 0.15 -0.72
CA ALA A 135 -5.82 1.19 -0.94
C ALA A 135 -7.19 0.81 -0.35
N LEU A 136 -7.42 -0.46 -0.02
CA LEU A 136 -8.66 -0.95 0.56
C LEU A 136 -8.75 -0.76 2.07
N LEU A 137 -7.64 -0.39 2.73
CA LEU A 137 -7.64 -0.08 4.16
C LEU A 137 -8.69 1.00 4.45
N TRP A 138 -9.50 0.78 5.48
CA TRP A 138 -10.61 1.68 5.79
C TRP A 138 -10.10 3.07 6.15
N ASP A 139 -10.79 4.07 5.61
CA ASP A 139 -10.51 5.50 5.83
C ASP A 139 -9.10 5.99 5.44
N LEU A 140 -8.31 5.19 4.72
CA LEU A 140 -6.96 5.58 4.31
C LEU A 140 -6.97 6.83 3.42
N ASP A 141 -7.89 6.90 2.47
CA ASP A 141 -8.09 8.08 1.63
C ASP A 141 -8.52 9.31 2.43
N ALA A 142 -9.40 9.14 3.43
CA ALA A 142 -9.76 10.24 4.33
C ALA A 142 -8.56 10.72 5.15
N ARG A 143 -7.77 9.79 5.71
CA ARG A 143 -6.53 10.08 6.44
C ARG A 143 -5.53 10.85 5.58
N LEU A 144 -5.32 10.40 4.36
CA LEU A 144 -4.42 11.05 3.40
C LEU A 144 -4.93 12.42 2.97
N ARG A 145 -6.23 12.61 2.74
CA ARG A 145 -6.82 13.91 2.42
C ARG A 145 -6.57 14.94 3.51
N ASP A 146 -6.74 14.56 4.77
CA ASP A 146 -6.52 15.47 5.90
C ASP A 146 -5.04 15.83 6.08
N GLU A 147 -4.15 14.84 5.99
CA GLU A 147 -2.71 15.01 6.23
C GLU A 147 -1.96 15.69 5.08
N ILE A 148 -2.39 15.47 3.83
CA ILE A 148 -1.72 15.98 2.62
C ILE A 148 -2.39 17.25 2.09
N ARG A 149 -3.66 17.48 2.42
CA ARG A 149 -4.45 18.63 1.93
C ARG A 149 -4.59 18.65 0.40
N LEU A 150 -4.63 17.48 -0.22
CA LEU A 150 -4.93 17.28 -1.64
C LEU A 150 -6.13 16.34 -1.80
N PRO A 151 -6.87 16.41 -2.93
CA PRO A 151 -7.85 15.38 -3.25
C PRO A 151 -7.18 14.00 -3.29
N VAL A 152 -7.82 13.01 -2.68
CA VAL A 152 -7.38 11.60 -2.75
C VAL A 152 -8.56 10.75 -3.15
N THR A 153 -8.39 10.01 -4.23
CA THR A 153 -9.37 9.08 -4.79
C THR A 153 -8.81 7.66 -4.77
N ARG A 154 -9.69 6.67 -4.73
CA ARG A 154 -9.33 5.27 -4.92
C ARG A 154 -9.57 4.90 -6.38
N ALA A 155 -8.66 4.15 -6.99
CA ALA A 155 -8.88 3.58 -8.32
C ALA A 155 -10.13 2.68 -8.31
N GLU A 156 -10.81 2.57 -9.46
CA GLU A 156 -12.02 1.73 -9.60
C GLU A 156 -11.72 0.24 -9.33
N CYS A 157 -10.58 -0.24 -9.85
CA CYS A 157 -10.11 -1.62 -9.69
C CYS A 157 -8.69 -1.59 -9.07
N PRO A 158 -8.55 -1.31 -7.76
CA PRO A 158 -7.25 -1.06 -7.15
C PRO A 158 -6.42 -2.35 -7.04
N LEU A 159 -7.03 -3.53 -6.94
CA LEU A 159 -6.30 -4.80 -6.89
C LEU A 159 -5.76 -5.19 -8.26
N GLU A 160 -6.48 -4.82 -9.32
CA GLU A 160 -6.21 -5.21 -10.70
C GLU A 160 -5.42 -4.15 -11.46
N ALA A 161 -5.31 -2.92 -10.94
CA ALA A 161 -4.73 -1.78 -11.64
C ALA A 161 -3.35 -2.05 -12.27
N VAL A 162 -2.50 -2.84 -11.59
CA VAL A 162 -1.18 -3.20 -12.12
C VAL A 162 -1.29 -4.11 -13.33
N VAL A 163 -2.09 -5.19 -13.25
CA VAL A 163 -2.24 -6.14 -14.36
C VAL A 163 -3.02 -5.53 -15.53
N LEU A 164 -4.04 -4.71 -15.25
CA LEU A 164 -4.77 -3.97 -16.27
C LEU A 164 -3.87 -2.96 -16.98
N GLY A 165 -3.05 -2.22 -16.23
CA GLY A 165 -2.09 -1.29 -16.80
C GLY A 165 -1.02 -1.98 -17.66
N ALA A 166 -0.55 -3.16 -17.22
CA ALA A 166 0.37 -3.97 -18.01
C ALA A 166 -0.28 -4.49 -19.29
N GLY A 167 -1.52 -4.98 -19.23
CA GLY A 167 -2.28 -5.41 -20.41
C GLY A 167 -2.50 -4.27 -21.40
N TYR A 168 -2.93 -3.09 -20.91
CA TYR A 168 -3.10 -1.90 -21.74
C TYR A 168 -1.80 -1.49 -22.43
N LEU A 169 -0.67 -1.56 -21.71
CA LEU A 169 0.63 -1.29 -22.31
C LEU A 169 0.92 -2.27 -23.45
N LEU A 170 0.69 -3.57 -23.25
CA LEU A 170 0.92 -4.60 -24.27
C LEU A 170 0.13 -4.40 -25.57
N ASP A 171 -1.05 -3.79 -25.48
CA ASP A 171 -1.88 -3.48 -26.66
C ASP A 171 -1.41 -2.22 -27.41
N GLN A 172 -0.49 -1.44 -26.84
CA GLN A 172 -0.01 -0.18 -27.42
C GLN A 172 1.45 -0.25 -27.86
N ALA A 173 1.66 -0.65 -29.12
CA ALA A 173 2.99 -0.77 -29.73
C ALA A 173 3.85 0.50 -29.55
N SER A 174 3.28 1.69 -29.75
CA SER A 174 3.99 2.96 -29.60
C SER A 174 4.44 3.27 -28.17
N LEU A 175 3.71 2.78 -27.16
CA LEU A 175 4.12 2.90 -25.76
C LEU A 175 5.13 1.81 -25.39
N LEU A 176 4.92 0.58 -25.85
CA LEU A 176 5.82 -0.55 -25.60
C LEU A 176 7.26 -0.28 -26.00
N ASP A 177 7.45 0.30 -27.18
CA ASP A 177 8.78 0.62 -27.71
C ASP A 177 9.58 1.57 -26.80
N ARG A 178 8.90 2.26 -25.87
CA ARG A 178 9.48 3.20 -24.90
C ARG A 178 9.79 2.55 -23.55
N PHE A 179 9.14 1.45 -23.21
CA PHE A 179 9.36 0.68 -21.97
C PHE A 179 10.26 -0.54 -22.23
N GLN A 180 11.30 -0.38 -23.05
CA GLN A 180 12.27 -1.43 -23.28
C GLN A 180 12.96 -1.80 -21.97
N VAL A 181 12.90 -3.08 -21.63
CA VAL A 181 13.67 -3.65 -20.53
C VAL A 181 15.15 -3.44 -20.87
N GLY A 182 15.83 -2.57 -20.11
CA GLY A 182 17.26 -2.37 -20.29
C GLY A 182 17.99 -3.71 -20.21
N ALA A 183 18.98 -3.94 -21.08
CA ALA A 183 19.72 -5.19 -21.25
C ALA A 183 20.53 -5.68 -20.01
N GLY A 184 20.24 -5.16 -18.81
CA GLY A 184 20.84 -5.53 -17.54
C GLY A 184 19.83 -6.10 -16.53
N VAL A 185 18.65 -6.55 -16.96
CA VAL A 185 17.79 -7.37 -16.08
C VAL A 185 18.40 -8.76 -15.99
N ALA A 186 18.75 -9.17 -14.76
CA ALA A 186 19.30 -10.48 -14.46
C ALA A 186 18.47 -11.55 -15.17
N SER A 187 19.10 -12.28 -16.09
CA SER A 187 18.57 -13.50 -16.66
C SER A 187 18.38 -14.49 -15.51
N TRP A 188 17.14 -14.90 -15.27
CA TRP A 188 16.88 -16.05 -14.42
C TRP A 188 17.40 -17.28 -15.17
N GLU A 189 18.61 -17.72 -14.82
CA GLU A 189 19.10 -19.02 -15.24
C GLU A 189 18.24 -20.07 -14.54
N PHE A 190 17.38 -20.74 -15.30
CA PHE A 190 16.75 -21.95 -14.82
C PHE A 190 17.82 -23.02 -14.80
N GLU A 191 18.34 -23.35 -13.61
CA GLU A 191 19.03 -24.62 -13.41
C GLU A 191 18.00 -25.73 -13.65
N THR A 192 17.96 -26.26 -14.86
CA THR A 192 17.39 -27.58 -15.11
C THR A 192 18.33 -28.59 -14.47
N GLU A 193 18.02 -28.98 -13.24
CA GLU A 193 18.50 -30.24 -12.67
C GLU A 193 17.96 -31.36 -13.57
N ALA A 194 18.82 -31.85 -14.46
CA ALA A 194 18.60 -33.10 -15.17
C ALA A 194 19.18 -34.22 -14.29
N ASP A 195 18.36 -35.25 -14.07
CA ASP A 195 18.67 -36.50 -13.38
C ASP A 195 20.04 -37.13 -13.71
#